data_AF-A0AA95NGY7-F1
#
_entry.id   AF-A0AA95NGY7-F1
#
_cell.length_a   1.000
_cell.length_b   1.000
_cell.length_c   1.000
_cell.angle_alpha   90.00
_cell.angle_beta   90.00
_cell.angle_gamma   90.00
#
_symmetry.space_group_name_H-M   'P 1'
#
loop_
_entity.id
_entity.type
_entity.pdbx_description
1 polymer ?
#
loop_
_entity_poly.entity_id
_entity_poly.type
_entity_poly.pdbx_seq_one_letter_code
_entity_poly.pdbx_strand_id
1 'polypeptide(L)'
;MNAAHLYAVLLGGSIAGALDILFAISFAAYQGATPVRLLQTVASGLLGSAAFAGGLPVAALGLALHFAISLLWAGLFLALALRLPALTLHPLLAGVLFGAMIFLAMRLLVLPLSAFPYPVSFKPLATVLDLLSHMLLFGVPIAWAAQRALLVATAKA
;
A
#
# COMPACT_ATOMS: atom_id res chain seq x y z
N MET A 1 2.85 12.55 -18.05
CA MET A 1 2.39 11.15 -17.97
C MET A 1 1.55 10.85 -19.21
N ASN A 2 1.77 9.72 -19.88
CA ASN A 2 0.89 9.26 -20.96
C ASN A 2 -0.20 8.33 -20.39
N ALA A 3 -1.14 7.89 -21.23
CA ALA A 3 -2.25 7.03 -20.80
C ALA A 3 -1.78 5.70 -20.18
N ALA A 4 -0.68 5.11 -20.67
CA ALA A 4 -0.11 3.88 -20.12
C ALA A 4 0.43 4.10 -18.69
N HIS A 5 1.10 5.23 -18.44
CA HIS A 5 1.60 5.56 -17.09
C HIS A 5 0.46 5.75 -16.10
N LEU A 6 -0.62 6.43 -16.52
CA LEU A 6 -1.80 6.61 -15.66
C LEU A 6 -2.46 5.26 -15.37
N TYR A 7 -2.57 4.38 -16.37
CA TYR A 7 -3.09 3.02 -16.20
C TYR A 7 -2.27 2.21 -15.20
N ALA A 8 -0.94 2.24 -15.26
CA ALA A 8 -0.07 1.55 -14.31
C ALA A 8 -0.35 1.95 -12.86
N VAL A 9 -0.42 3.26 -12.60
CA VAL A 9 -0.63 3.80 -11.26
C VAL A 9 -2.02 3.49 -10.76
N LEU A 10 -3.05 3.78 -11.56
CA LEU A 10 -4.43 3.58 -11.16
C LEU A 10 -4.74 2.09 -10.96
N LEU A 11 -4.39 1.23 -11.92
CA LEU A 11 -4.67 -0.20 -11.81
C LEU A 11 -3.83 -0.84 -10.71
N GLY A 12 -2.51 -0.62 -10.74
CA GLY A 12 -1.58 -1.23 -9.78
C GLY A 12 -1.90 -0.80 -8.35
N GLY A 13 -2.04 0.50 -8.11
CA GLY A 13 -2.39 1.04 -6.80
C GLY A 13 -3.79 0.67 -6.33
N SER A 14 -4.78 0.54 -7.23
CA SER A 14 -6.13 0.10 -6.84
C SER A 14 -6.16 -1.38 -6.47
N ILE A 15 -5.53 -2.26 -7.26
CA ILE A 15 -5.46 -3.70 -6.94
C ILE A 15 -4.67 -3.91 -5.65
N ALA A 16 -3.49 -3.30 -5.53
CA ALA A 16 -2.65 -3.40 -4.35
C ALA A 16 -3.37 -2.87 -3.10
N GLY A 17 -3.96 -1.68 -3.19
CA GLY A 17 -4.69 -1.07 -2.09
C GLY A 17 -5.88 -1.91 -1.64
N ALA A 18 -6.63 -2.49 -2.59
CA ALA A 18 -7.76 -3.35 -2.29
C ALA A 18 -7.34 -4.66 -1.62
N LEU A 19 -6.32 -5.36 -2.15
CA LEU A 19 -5.85 -6.61 -1.55
C LEU A 19 -5.26 -6.39 -0.16
N ASP A 20 -4.48 -5.32 0.02
CA ASP A 20 -3.87 -5.00 1.31
C ASP A 20 -4.92 -4.61 2.37
N ILE A 21 -5.91 -3.76 2.03
CA ILE A 21 -6.95 -3.40 3.00
C ILE A 21 -7.87 -4.58 3.33
N LEU A 22 -8.17 -5.45 2.35
CA LEU A 22 -8.94 -6.66 2.59
C LEU A 22 -8.21 -7.61 3.53
N PHE A 23 -6.90 -7.78 3.34
CA PHE A 23 -6.06 -8.55 4.25
C PHE A 23 -6.07 -7.92 5.65
N ALA A 24 -5.85 -6.62 5.76
CA ALA A 24 -5.82 -5.91 7.04
C ALA A 24 -7.17 -6.00 7.78
N ILE A 25 -8.30 -5.87 7.07
CA ILE A 25 -9.66 -6.07 7.63
C ILE A 25 -9.84 -7.49 8.12
N SER A 26 -9.42 -8.49 7.33
CA SER A 26 -9.54 -9.90 7.70
C SER A 26 -8.70 -10.23 8.93
N PHE A 27 -7.47 -9.71 8.99
CA PHE A 27 -6.57 -9.91 10.13
C PHE A 27 -7.03 -9.16 11.39
N ALA A 28 -7.62 -7.97 11.24
CA ALA A 28 -8.24 -7.24 12.34
C ALA A 28 -9.48 -7.98 12.88
N ALA A 29 -10.33 -8.50 12.00
CA ALA A 29 -11.49 -9.31 12.38
C ALA A 29 -11.08 -10.58 13.12
N TYR A 30 -10.02 -11.27 12.67
CA TYR A 30 -9.42 -12.41 13.38
C TYR A 30 -8.95 -12.04 14.80
N GLN A 31 -8.48 -10.81 15.01
CA GLN A 31 -8.10 -10.28 16.33
C GLN A 31 -9.27 -9.67 17.13
N GLY A 32 -10.50 -9.79 16.65
CA GLY A 32 -11.71 -9.28 17.32
C GLY A 32 -12.00 -7.80 17.11
N ALA A 33 -11.31 -7.13 16.19
CA ALA A 33 -11.56 -5.73 15.84
C ALA A 33 -12.54 -5.60 14.65
N THR A 34 -13.32 -4.52 14.63
CA THR A 34 -14.26 -4.26 13.53
C THR A 34 -13.56 -3.60 12.33
N PRO A 35 -14.09 -3.75 11.10
CA PRO A 35 -13.57 -3.04 9.93
C PRO A 35 -13.56 -1.52 10.12
N VAL A 36 -14.58 -0.96 10.78
CA VAL A 36 -14.65 0.47 11.13
C VAL A 36 -13.47 0.87 12.01
N ARG A 37 -13.15 0.07 13.03
CA ARG A 37 -12.04 0.34 13.94
C ARG A 37 -10.69 0.28 13.22
N LEU A 38 -10.50 -0.68 12.31
CA LEU A 38 -9.30 -0.73 11.48
C LEU A 38 -9.18 0.53 10.61
N LEU A 39 -10.24 0.92 9.90
CA LEU A 39 -10.19 2.09 9.03
C LEU A 39 -9.95 3.39 9.82
N GLN A 40 -10.53 3.52 11.01
CA GLN A 40 -10.17 4.61 11.93
C GLN A 40 -8.71 4.55 12.38
N THR A 41 -8.12 3.35 12.50
CA THR A 41 -6.68 3.19 12.79
C THR A 41 -5.84 3.75 11.65
N VAL A 42 -6.23 3.52 10.39
CA VAL A 42 -5.58 4.17 9.24
C VAL A 42 -5.71 5.69 9.33
N ALA A 43 -6.92 6.20 9.59
CA ALA A 43 -7.17 7.64 9.73
C ALA A 43 -6.41 8.29 10.92
N SER A 44 -6.04 7.50 11.94
CA SER A 44 -5.28 8.00 13.08
C SER A 44 -3.86 8.46 12.71
N GLY A 45 -3.32 8.05 11.56
CA GLY A 45 -2.10 8.65 11.04
C GLY A 45 -2.23 10.15 10.77
N LEU A 46 -3.43 10.63 10.42
CA LEU A 46 -3.70 12.06 10.20
C LEU A 46 -4.30 12.74 11.43
N LEU A 47 -5.25 12.08 12.10
CA LEU A 47 -6.07 12.69 13.16
C LEU A 47 -5.62 12.33 14.59
N GLY A 48 -4.65 11.44 14.73
CA GLY A 48 -4.27 10.86 16.02
C GLY A 48 -5.42 10.16 16.72
N SER A 49 -5.45 10.23 18.06
CA SER A 49 -6.48 9.55 18.86
C SER A 49 -7.90 10.04 18.59
N ALA A 50 -8.08 11.25 18.03
CA ALA A 50 -9.39 11.79 17.68
C ALA A 50 -10.10 10.94 16.61
N ALA A 51 -9.35 10.19 15.79
CA ALA A 51 -9.91 9.33 14.75
C ALA A 51 -10.95 8.34 15.29
N PHE A 52 -10.75 7.88 16.52
CA PHE A 52 -11.56 6.83 17.15
C PHE A 52 -12.93 7.30 17.64
N ALA A 53 -13.15 8.61 17.73
CA ALA A 53 -14.44 9.19 18.12
C ALA A 53 -15.35 9.48 16.90
N GLY A 54 -14.80 9.49 15.69
CA GLY A 54 -15.50 10.03 14.51
C GLY A 54 -16.33 9.01 13.70
N GLY A 55 -16.56 7.80 14.20
CA GLY A 55 -17.46 6.81 13.59
C GLY A 55 -17.18 6.47 12.13
N LEU A 56 -18.25 6.26 11.34
CA LEU A 56 -18.20 5.92 9.92
C LEU A 56 -17.55 7.00 9.03
N PRO A 57 -17.80 8.30 9.21
CA PRO A 57 -17.13 9.34 8.41
C PRO A 57 -15.60 9.24 8.49
N VAL A 58 -15.04 9.01 9.68
CA VAL A 58 -13.58 8.85 9.84
C VAL A 58 -13.09 7.51 9.28
N ALA A 59 -13.90 6.46 9.34
CA ALA A 59 -13.56 5.21 8.65
C ALA A 59 -13.49 5.40 7.12
N ALA A 60 -14.43 6.15 6.53
CA ALA A 60 -14.38 6.48 5.10
C ALA A 60 -13.14 7.32 4.75
N LEU A 61 -12.77 8.28 5.61
CA LEU A 61 -11.51 9.02 5.48
C LEU A 61 -10.29 8.08 5.53
N GLY A 62 -10.26 7.13 6.46
CA GLY A 62 -9.20 6.13 6.56
C GLY A 62 -9.05 5.30 5.30
N LEU A 63 -10.18 4.87 4.71
CA LEU A 63 -10.18 4.15 3.42
C LEU A 63 -9.66 5.03 2.28
N ALA A 64 -10.07 6.30 2.22
CA ALA A 64 -9.58 7.24 1.21
C ALA A 64 -8.07 7.50 1.34
N LEU A 65 -7.57 7.70 2.56
CA LEU A 65 -6.14 7.86 2.85
C LEU A 65 -5.35 6.61 2.46
N HIS A 66 -5.88 5.42 2.74
CA HIS A 66 -5.26 4.15 2.34
C HIS A 66 -5.02 4.09 0.83
N PHE A 67 -6.06 4.34 0.03
CA PHE A 67 -5.92 4.33 -1.42
C PHE A 67 -5.05 5.46 -1.94
N ALA A 68 -5.07 6.65 -1.31
CA ALA A 68 -4.18 7.75 -1.68
C ALA A 68 -2.70 7.37 -1.49
N ILE A 69 -2.36 6.75 -0.35
CA ILE A 69 -1.01 6.23 -0.08
C ILE A 69 -0.65 5.12 -1.07
N SER A 70 -1.60 4.23 -1.38
CA SER A 70 -1.39 3.16 -2.37
C SER A 70 -1.05 3.67 -3.76
N LEU A 71 -1.81 4.66 -4.25
CA LEU A 71 -1.55 5.32 -5.53
C LEU A 71 -0.22 6.06 -5.52
N LEU A 72 0.17 6.68 -4.39
CA LEU A 72 1.48 7.32 -4.24
C LEU A 72 2.62 6.31 -4.38
N TRP A 73 2.55 5.17 -3.70
CA TRP A 73 3.56 4.12 -3.83
C TRP A 73 3.62 3.53 -5.24
N ALA A 74 2.47 3.34 -5.90
CA ALA A 74 2.42 2.91 -7.29
C ALA A 74 3.09 3.94 -8.23
N GLY A 75 2.86 5.23 -8.00
CA GLY A 75 3.53 6.31 -8.72
C GLY A 75 5.04 6.33 -8.51
N LEU A 76 5.50 6.13 -7.28
CA LEU A 76 6.92 6.05 -6.95
C LEU A 76 7.59 4.84 -7.61
N PHE A 77 6.94 3.67 -7.58
CA PHE A 77 7.46 2.48 -8.28
C PHE A 77 7.59 2.75 -9.78
N LEU A 78 6.56 3.30 -10.42
CA LEU A 78 6.61 3.63 -11.84
C LEU A 78 7.73 4.62 -12.16
N ALA A 79 7.91 5.66 -11.36
CA ALA A 79 8.99 6.63 -11.53
C ALA A 79 10.37 5.97 -11.45
N LEU A 80 10.55 5.00 -10.55
CA LEU A 80 11.77 4.18 -10.47
C LEU A 80 11.93 3.27 -11.69
N ALA A 81 10.87 2.57 -12.10
CA ALA A 81 10.85 1.64 -13.23
C ALA A 81 11.18 2.33 -14.56
N LEU A 82 10.78 3.59 -14.72
CA LEU A 82 11.14 4.41 -15.90
C LEU A 82 12.65 4.73 -15.98
N ARG A 83 13.35 4.75 -14.83
CA ARG A 83 14.81 5.01 -14.76
C ARG A 83 15.63 3.74 -14.70
N LEU A 84 15.05 2.66 -14.16
CA LEU A 84 15.69 1.37 -13.94
C LEU A 84 14.87 0.26 -14.62
N PRO A 85 15.08 0.01 -15.93
CA PRO A 85 14.33 -1.00 -16.68
C PRO A 85 14.39 -2.41 -16.07
N ALA A 86 15.43 -2.72 -15.30
CA ALA A 86 15.56 -3.99 -14.58
C ALA A 86 14.35 -4.31 -13.67
N LEU A 87 13.66 -3.29 -13.15
CA LEU A 87 12.49 -3.44 -12.29
C LEU A 87 11.28 -4.05 -13.03
N THR A 88 11.19 -3.89 -14.35
CA THR A 88 10.13 -4.49 -15.17
C THR A 88 10.56 -5.74 -15.91
N LEU A 89 11.86 -6.05 -15.96
CA LEU A 89 12.34 -7.35 -16.45
C LEU A 89 12.01 -8.48 -15.47
N HIS A 90 12.08 -8.21 -14.16
CA HIS A 90 11.78 -9.18 -13.10
C HIS A 90 10.70 -8.64 -12.14
N PRO A 91 9.45 -8.46 -12.58
CA PRO A 91 8.41 -7.76 -11.82
C PRO A 91 8.06 -8.46 -10.50
N LEU A 92 8.16 -9.80 -10.43
CA LEU A 92 7.90 -10.54 -9.21
C LEU A 92 8.93 -10.20 -8.12
N LEU A 93 10.22 -10.33 -8.44
CA LEU A 93 11.30 -10.00 -7.50
C LEU A 93 11.31 -8.51 -7.14
N ALA A 94 11.12 -7.64 -8.13
CA ALA A 94 11.04 -6.20 -7.92
C ALA A 94 9.86 -5.84 -7.00
N GLY A 95 8.68 -6.41 -7.25
CA GLY A 95 7.50 -6.20 -6.42
C GLY A 95 7.68 -6.71 -4.99
N VAL A 96 8.28 -7.89 -4.82
CA VAL A 96 8.60 -8.45 -3.50
C VAL A 96 9.55 -7.53 -2.71
N LEU A 97 10.68 -7.13 -3.31
CA LEU A 97 11.66 -6.26 -2.66
C LEU A 97 11.07 -4.88 -2.36
N PHE A 98 10.28 -4.34 -3.29
CA PHE A 98 9.61 -3.05 -3.12
C PHE A 98 8.57 -3.11 -2.01
N GLY A 99 7.77 -4.18 -1.93
CA GLY A 99 6.82 -4.40 -0.85
C GLY A 99 7.49 -4.50 0.52
N ALA A 100 8.60 -5.24 0.63
CA ALA A 100 9.39 -5.28 1.86
C ALA A 100 9.94 -3.90 2.26
N MET A 101 10.40 -3.11 1.28
CA MET A 101 10.82 -1.73 1.52
C MET A 101 9.67 -0.85 2.00
N ILE A 102 8.48 -0.95 1.39
CA ILE A 102 7.29 -0.19 1.82
C ILE A 102 6.90 -0.56 3.24
N PHE A 103 6.87 -1.84 3.59
CA PHE A 103 6.60 -2.29 4.95
C PHE A 103 7.53 -1.59 5.96
N LEU A 104 8.83 -1.56 5.68
CA LEU A 104 9.81 -0.88 6.52
C LEU A 104 9.59 0.64 6.54
N ALA A 105 9.33 1.26 5.39
CA ALA A 105 9.07 2.69 5.30
C ALA A 105 7.81 3.08 6.09
N MET A 106 6.74 2.31 5.98
CA MET A 106 5.50 2.55 6.72
C MET A 106 5.74 2.45 8.23
N ARG A 107 6.45 1.43 8.70
CA ARG A 107 6.65 1.20 10.14
C ARG A 107 7.74 2.06 10.76
N LEU A 108 8.80 2.39 10.03
CA LEU A 108 9.97 3.09 10.59
C LEU A 108 9.99 4.58 10.27
N LEU A 109 9.24 5.03 9.25
CA LEU A 109 9.21 6.43 8.84
C LEU A 109 7.79 7.00 8.93
N VAL A 110 6.84 6.42 8.19
CA VAL A 110 5.51 7.03 8.05
C VAL A 110 4.75 7.03 9.37
N LEU A 111 4.61 5.88 10.03
CA LEU A 111 3.88 5.80 11.30
C LEU A 111 4.54 6.66 12.40
N PRO A 112 5.86 6.60 12.65
CA PRO A 112 6.52 7.43 13.66
C PRO A 112 6.46 8.94 13.39
N LEU A 113 6.44 9.36 12.12
CA LEU A 113 6.35 10.78 11.74
C LEU A 113 4.90 11.28 11.60
N SER A 114 3.92 10.38 11.70
CA SER A 114 2.49 10.70 11.62
C SER A 114 1.89 10.99 13.00
N ALA A 115 0.60 11.36 13.04
CA ALA A 115 -0.14 11.52 14.29
C ALA A 115 -0.53 10.17 14.94
N PHE A 116 -0.14 9.03 14.36
CA PHE A 116 -0.49 7.69 14.84
C PHE A 116 -0.16 7.54 16.35
N PRO A 117 -1.15 7.24 17.21
CA PRO A 117 -1.01 7.45 18.65
C PRO A 117 -0.38 6.26 19.40
N TYR A 118 0.00 5.19 18.71
CA TYR A 118 0.54 3.98 19.33
C TYR A 118 2.03 3.79 19.00
N PRO A 119 2.83 3.22 19.90
CA PRO A 119 4.19 2.85 19.59
C PRO A 119 4.21 1.76 18.51
N VAL A 120 5.12 1.89 17.54
CA VAL A 120 5.36 0.84 16.56
C VAL A 120 6.00 -0.35 17.26
N SER A 121 5.33 -1.51 17.21
CA SER A 121 5.79 -2.75 17.86
C SER A 121 5.90 -3.88 16.84
N PHE A 122 6.84 -4.81 17.02
CA PHE A 122 7.08 -5.92 16.08
C PHE A 122 6.72 -7.27 16.72
N LYS A 123 5.42 -7.55 16.85
CA LYS A 123 4.95 -8.87 17.31
C LYS A 123 5.24 -9.93 16.23
N PRO A 124 5.89 -11.06 16.52
CA PRO A 124 6.44 -11.95 15.49
C PRO A 124 5.45 -12.36 14.40
N LEU A 125 4.32 -12.98 14.78
CA LEU A 125 3.32 -13.45 13.80
C LEU A 125 2.70 -12.31 12.99
N ALA A 126 2.25 -11.25 13.66
CA ALA A 126 1.64 -10.10 12.99
C ALA A 126 2.63 -9.39 12.06
N THR A 127 3.90 -9.30 12.45
CA THR A 127 4.98 -8.71 11.66
C THR A 127 5.24 -9.51 10.40
N VAL A 128 5.34 -10.84 10.51
CA VAL A 128 5.57 -11.71 9.35
C VAL A 128 4.39 -11.65 8.39
N LEU A 129 3.16 -11.73 8.88
CA LEU A 129 1.97 -11.70 8.03
C LEU A 129 1.80 -10.34 7.32
N ASP A 130 2.04 -9.23 8.03
CA ASP A 130 2.02 -7.87 7.48
C ASP A 130 3.14 -7.66 6.45
N LEU A 131 4.34 -8.18 6.71
CA LEU A 131 5.43 -8.15 5.72
C LEU A 131 5.07 -8.93 4.46
N LEU A 132 4.50 -10.14 4.62
CA LEU A 132 4.08 -10.98 3.49
C LEU A 132 2.94 -10.34 2.70
N SER A 133 1.99 -9.66 3.35
CA SER A 133 0.93 -8.92 2.64
C SER A 133 1.54 -7.79 1.81
N HIS A 134 2.48 -7.02 2.37
CA HIS A 134 3.15 -5.95 1.62
C HIS A 134 3.96 -6.48 0.44
N MET A 135 4.65 -7.61 0.59
CA MET A 135 5.42 -8.23 -0.50
C MET A 135 4.49 -8.75 -1.61
N LEU A 136 3.50 -9.56 -1.26
CA LEU A 136 2.74 -10.37 -2.22
C LEU A 136 1.45 -9.72 -2.69
N LEU A 137 0.74 -9.05 -1.79
CA LEU A 137 -0.57 -8.44 -2.05
C LEU A 137 -0.48 -6.98 -2.46
N PHE A 138 0.62 -6.30 -2.13
CA PHE A 138 0.80 -4.88 -2.42
C PHE A 138 1.88 -4.61 -3.47
N GLY A 139 3.13 -5.03 -3.21
CA GLY A 139 4.26 -4.75 -4.08
C GLY A 139 4.18 -5.46 -5.45
N VAL A 140 3.81 -6.73 -5.48
CA VAL A 140 3.71 -7.51 -6.74
C VAL A 140 2.65 -6.96 -7.70
N PRO A 141 1.41 -6.64 -7.28
CA PRO A 141 0.43 -6.02 -8.19
C PRO A 141 0.88 -4.68 -8.78
N ILE A 142 1.56 -3.84 -7.98
CA ILE A 142 2.15 -2.58 -8.45
C ILE A 142 3.19 -2.84 -9.55
N ALA A 143 4.15 -3.74 -9.27
CA ALA A 143 5.23 -4.04 -10.21
C ALA A 143 4.72 -4.67 -11.51
N TRP A 144 3.73 -5.57 -11.40
CA TRP A 144 3.07 -6.18 -12.54
C TRP A 144 2.35 -5.14 -13.41
N ALA A 145 1.57 -4.24 -12.81
CA ALA A 145 0.84 -3.21 -13.55
C ALA A 145 1.80 -2.25 -14.28
N ALA A 146 2.90 -1.86 -13.64
CA ALA A 146 3.95 -1.05 -14.25
C ALA A 146 4.61 -1.77 -15.43
N GLN A 147 4.99 -3.05 -15.29
CA GLN A 147 5.53 -3.83 -16.41
C GLN A 147 4.55 -3.88 -17.59
N ARG A 148 3.27 -4.23 -17.34
CA ARG A 148 2.26 -4.34 -18.38
C ARG A 148 2.08 -3.03 -19.15
N ALA A 149 2.01 -1.91 -18.44
CA ALA A 149 1.86 -0.60 -19.06
C ALA A 149 3.06 -0.22 -19.94
N LEU A 150 4.29 -0.47 -19.46
CA LEU A 150 5.50 -0.11 -20.21
C LEU A 150 5.69 -0.99 -21.45
N LEU A 151 5.39 -2.29 -21.37
CA LEU A 151 5.43 -3.19 -22.54
C LEU A 151 4.43 -2.78 -23.63
N VAL A 152 3.21 -2.37 -23.24
CA VAL A 152 2.19 -1.90 -24.20
C VAL A 152 2.60 -0.56 -24.81
N ALA A 153 3.24 0.32 -24.05
CA ALA A 153 3.72 1.59 -24.57
C ALA A 153 4.85 1.41 -25.59
N THR A 154 5.80 0.50 -25.34
CA THR A 154 6.90 0.19 -26.27
C THR A 154 6.43 -0.50 -27.54
N ALA A 155 5.39 -1.34 -27.47
CA ALA A 155 4.84 -2.02 -28.65
C ALA A 155 4.09 -1.09 -29.61
N LYS A 156 3.76 0.14 -29.17
CA LYS A 156 3.06 1.16 -29.96
C LYS A 156 3.99 2.26 -30.49
N ALA A 157 5.27 2.23 -30.13
CA ALA A 157 6.30 3.16 -30.55
C ALA A 157 7.06 2.59 -31.75
#